data_AF-A0A9D9HLF6-F1
#
_entry.id   AF-A0A9D9HLF6-F1
#
_cell.length_a   1.000
_cell.length_b   1.000
_cell.length_c   1.000
_cell.angle_alpha   90.00
_cell.angle_beta   90.00
_cell.angle_gamma   90.00
#
_symmetry.space_group_name_H-M   'P 1'
#
loop_
_entity.id
_entity.type
_entity.pdbx_description
1 polymer ?
#
loop_
_entity_poly.entity_id
_entity_poly.type
_entity_poly.pdbx_seq_one_letter_code
_entity_poly.pdbx_strand_id
1 'polypeptide(L)' 'MWVLRKLTSVWRFYADGFRNMTWGRPLWILIILKLVILFAILRVFFFQPVLAGKSDEQKSDFVGEELINHMTDNTDD' A
#
# COMPACT_ATOMS: atom_id res chain seq x y z
N MET A 1 -20.19 30.58 -8.90
CA MET A 1 -21.50 29.90 -8.74
C MET A 1 -21.87 28.91 -9.88
N TRP A 2 -21.03 28.68 -10.91
CA TRP A 2 -21.32 27.75 -12.02
C TRP A 2 -20.69 26.36 -11.87
N VAL A 3 -19.54 26.26 -11.19
CA VAL A 3 -18.76 25.01 -11.04
C VAL A 3 -19.46 24.01 -10.11
N LEU A 4 -19.99 24.48 -8.98
CA LEU A 4 -20.65 23.64 -7.97
C LEU A 4 -21.87 22.88 -8.54
N ARG A 5 -22.64 23.51 -9.43
CA ARG A 5 -23.81 22.88 -10.10
C ARG A 5 -23.43 21.80 -11.12
N LYS A 6 -22.26 21.93 -11.75
CA LYS A 6 -21.75 20.91 -12.68
C LYS A 6 -21.23 19.69 -11.92
N LEU A 7 -20.50 19.93 -10.83
CA LEU A 7 -19.94 18.87 -10.00
C LEU A 7 -21.04 17.99 -9.37
N THR A 8 -22.12 18.61 -8.86
CA THR A 8 -23.26 17.86 -8.32
C THR A 8 -24.01 17.04 -9.37
N SER A 9 -24.05 17.50 -10.62
CA SER A 9 -24.65 16.74 -11.73
C SER A 9 -23.81 15.52 -12.10
N VAL A 10 -22.48 15.66 -12.15
CA VAL A 10 -21.56 14.55 -12.43
C VAL A 10 -21.59 13.53 -11.31
N TRP A 11 -21.59 13.98 -10.06
CA TRP A 11 -21.71 13.11 -8.89
C TRP A 11 -23.04 12.34 -8.88
N ARG A 12 -24.17 13.01 -9.17
CA ARG A 12 -25.47 12.37 -9.25
C ARG A 12 -25.55 11.37 -10.41
N PHE A 13 -24.96 11.67 -11.56
CA PHE A 13 -24.90 10.73 -12.68
C PHE A 13 -24.06 9.49 -12.34
N TYR A 14 -22.93 9.65 -11.66
CA TYR A 14 -22.13 8.52 -11.18
C TYR A 14 -22.88 7.69 -10.14
N ALA A 15 -23.50 8.34 -9.15
CA ALA A 15 -24.28 7.68 -8.10
C ALA A 15 -25.54 6.97 -8.66
N ASP A 16 -26.25 7.61 -9.60
CA ASP A 16 -27.41 7.01 -10.27
C ASP A 16 -26.99 5.88 -11.21
N GLY A 17 -25.91 6.05 -12.00
CA GLY A 17 -25.36 4.98 -12.83
C GLY A 17 -24.93 3.77 -12.00
N PHE A 18 -24.37 4.01 -10.81
CA PHE A 18 -24.02 2.97 -9.87
C PHE A 18 -25.24 2.28 -9.24
N ARG A 19 -26.31 3.03 -8.97
CA ARG A 19 -27.54 2.55 -8.33
C ARG A 19 -28.50 1.85 -9.29
N ASN A 20 -28.53 2.24 -10.55
CA ASN A 20 -29.46 1.74 -11.56
C ASN A 20 -28.93 0.51 -12.33
N MET A 21 -27.72 0.05 -12.03
CA MET A 21 -27.19 -1.19 -12.61
C MET A 21 -27.77 -2.42 -11.89
N THR A 22 -28.76 -3.06 -12.50
CA THR A 22 -29.32 -4.35 -12.07
C THR A 22 -28.25 -5.42 -11.85
N TRP A 23 -27.18 -5.41 -12.64
CA TRP A 23 -26.03 -6.31 -12.52
C TRP A 23 -24.77 -5.66 -11.92
N GLY A 24 -24.83 -4.38 -11.56
CA GLY A 24 -23.64 -3.61 -11.13
C GLY A 24 -23.32 -3.80 -9.65
N ARG A 25 -24.34 -3.97 -8.80
CA ARG A 25 -24.17 -4.29 -7.38
C ARG A 25 -23.29 -5.54 -7.16
N PRO A 26 -23.61 -6.72 -7.74
CA PRO A 26 -22.75 -7.90 -7.57
C PRO A 26 -21.39 -7.71 -8.24
N LEU A 27 -21.32 -7.02 -9.39
CA LEU A 27 -20.05 -6.77 -10.07
C LEU A 27 -19.09 -5.90 -9.25
N TRP A 28 -19.60 -4.88 -8.57
CA TRP A 28 -18.77 -4.02 -7.75
C TRP A 28 -18.31 -4.71 -6.47
N ILE A 29 -19.16 -5.55 -5.90
CA ILE A 29 -18.77 -6.45 -4.79
C ILE A 29 -17.63 -7.37 -5.26
N LEU A 30 -17.71 -7.92 -6.48
CA LEU A 30 -16.63 -8.74 -7.05
C LEU A 30 -15.33 -7.93 -7.26
N ILE A 31 -15.44 -6.68 -7.72
CA ILE A 31 -14.27 -5.78 -7.88
C ILE A 31 -13.63 -5.49 -6.52
N ILE A 32 -14.42 -5.10 -5.50
CA ILE A 32 -13.93 -4.87 -4.14
C ILE A 32 -13.28 -6.13 -3.59
N LEU A 33 -13.96 -7.28 -3.70
CA LEU A 33 -13.45 -8.55 -3.24
C LEU A 33 -12.11 -8.86 -3.88
N LYS A 34 -11.98 -8.66 -5.19
CA LYS A 34 -10.74 -8.87 -5.91
C LYS A 34 -9.65 -7.90 -5.48
N LEU A 35 -9.97 -6.62 -5.24
CA LEU A 35 -9.02 -5.65 -4.71
C LEU A 35 -8.54 -6.03 -3.30
N VAL A 36 -9.43 -6.49 -2.43
CA VAL A 36 -9.07 -6.97 -1.08
C VAL A 36 -8.21 -8.23 -1.16
N ILE A 37 -8.57 -9.21 -1.98
CA ILE A 37 -7.80 -10.45 -2.17
C ILE A 37 -6.42 -10.14 -2.75
N LEU A 38 -6.35 -9.32 -3.80
CA LEU A 38 -5.08 -8.90 -4.41
C LEU A 38 -4.23 -8.14 -3.40
N PHE A 39 -4.81 -7.20 -2.65
CA PHE A 39 -4.09 -6.48 -1.61
C PHE A 39 -3.62 -7.42 -0.50
N ALA A 40 -4.43 -8.39 -0.08
CA ALA A 40 -4.06 -9.35 0.96
C ALA A 40 -2.93 -10.28 0.50
N ILE A 41 -2.99 -10.79 -0.74
CA ILE A 41 -1.92 -11.61 -1.33
C ILE A 41 -0.65 -10.77 -1.47
N LEU A 42 -0.72 -9.62 -2.12
CA LEU A 42 0.44 -8.73 -2.23
C LEU A 42 0.98 -8.37 -0.85
N ARG A 43 0.12 -8.10 0.13
CA ARG A 43 0.53 -7.84 1.51
C ARG A 43 1.24 -9.03 2.12
N VAL A 44 0.69 -10.23 2.04
CA VAL A 44 1.30 -11.42 2.65
C VAL A 44 2.58 -11.85 1.92
N PHE A 45 2.67 -11.66 0.60
CA PHE A 45 3.85 -12.04 -0.20
C PHE A 45 4.95 -10.97 -0.24
N PHE A 46 4.61 -9.68 -0.30
CA PHE A 46 5.57 -8.55 -0.26
C PHE A 46 5.93 -8.14 1.17
N PHE A 47 5.00 -8.31 2.12
CA PHE A 47 5.25 -8.20 3.55
C PHE A 47 5.15 -9.58 4.21
N GLN A 48 5.73 -10.61 3.58
CA GLN A 48 6.29 -11.70 4.40
C GLN A 48 7.22 -11.00 5.39
N PRO A 49 7.23 -11.35 6.69
CA PRO A 49 8.36 -10.97 7.51
C PRO A 49 9.58 -11.57 6.82
N VAL A 50 10.38 -10.74 6.14
CA VAL A 50 11.73 -11.06 5.65
C VAL A 50 12.69 -11.31 6.83
N LEU A 51 12.14 -11.78 7.94
CA LEU A 51 12.61 -11.80 9.31
C LEU A 51 12.32 -13.12 10.01
N ALA A 52 11.66 -14.08 9.35
CA ALA A 52 11.64 -15.48 9.81
C ALA A 52 12.99 -16.18 9.49
N GLY A 53 14.09 -15.50 9.82
CA GLY A 53 15.47 -15.97 9.63
C GLY A 53 16.57 -15.06 10.19
N LYS A 54 16.34 -13.75 10.37
CA LYS A 54 17.18 -12.78 11.11
C LYS A 54 16.29 -11.59 11.44
N SER A 55 16.19 -11.18 12.71
CA SER A 55 15.44 -9.98 13.10
C SER A 55 16.03 -8.72 12.46
N ASP A 56 15.21 -7.70 12.22
CA ASP A 56 15.66 -6.38 11.76
C ASP A 56 16.62 -5.77 12.79
N GLU A 57 16.47 -6.15 14.07
CA GLU A 57 17.43 -5.87 15.14
C GLU A 57 18.87 -6.29 14.77
N GLN A 58 19.09 -7.52 14.29
CA GLN A 58 20.45 -8.03 14.04
C GLN A 58 21.12 -7.45 12.78
N LYS A 59 20.36 -6.96 11.80
CA LYS A 59 20.93 -6.29 10.62
C LYS A 59 21.25 -4.83 10.92
N SER A 60 20.48 -4.16 11.78
CA SER A 60 20.79 -2.79 12.18
C SER A 60 22.04 -2.71 13.05
N ASP A 61 22.23 -3.66 13.96
CA ASP A 61 23.40 -3.71 14.84
C ASP A 61 24.69 -3.98 14.05
N PHE A 62 24.64 -4.86 13.05
CA PHE A 62 25.81 -5.20 12.21
C PHE A 62 26.24 -4.04 11.29
N VAL A 63 25.30 -3.28 10.72
CA VAL A 63 25.64 -2.11 9.88
C VAL A 63 26.13 -0.94 10.76
N GLY A 64 25.64 -0.85 12.00
CA GLY A 64 26.14 0.10 12.99
C GLY A 64 27.61 -0.12 13.35
N GLU A 65 28.01 -1.37 13.64
CA GLU A 65 29.41 -1.70 13.95
C GLU A 65 30.34 -1.51 12.75
N GLU A 66 29.90 -1.87 11.54
CA GLU A 66 30.71 -1.70 10.32
C GLU A 66 30.99 -0.21 10.04
N LEU A 67 30.00 0.68 10.22
CA LEU A 67 30.19 2.13 10.03
C LEU A 67 31.12 2.76 11.10
N ILE A 68 31.10 2.24 12.33
CA ILE A 68 31.98 2.72 13.40
C ILE A 68 33.43 2.28 13.15
N ASN A 69 33.65 1.03 12.75
CA ASN A 69 35.00 0.51 12.47
C ASN A 69 35.68 1.20 11.28
N HIS A 70 34.92 1.54 10.22
CA HIS A 70 35.46 2.27 9.07
C HIS A 70 35.74 3.75 9.41
N MET A 71 35.06 4.30 10.42
CA MET A 71 35.34 5.66 10.90
C MET A 71 36.63 5.70 11.72
N THR A 72 36.86 4.70 12.59
CA THR A 72 38.09 4.61 13.39
C THR A 72 39.33 4.31 12.55
N ASP A 73 39.22 3.49 11.50
CA ASP A 73 40.33 3.21 10.57
C ASP A 73 40.78 4.44 9.76
N ASN A 74 39.88 5.40 9.52
CA ASN A 74 40.20 6.63 8.78
C ASN A 74 40.73 7.78 9.67
N THR A 75 40.63 7.67 10.99
CA THR A 75 41.07 8.73 11.93
C THR A 75 42.43 8.50 12.58
N ASP A 76 43.05 7.33 12.31
CA ASP A 76 44.37 6.94 12.83
C ASP A 76 45.52 7.09 11.78
N ASP A 77 45.25 7.74 10.64
CA ASP A 77 46.21 8.14 9.59
C ASP A 77 46.43 9.67 9.55
#